data_AF-A0A8S9ZXD1-F1
#
_entry.id   AF-A0A8S9ZXD1-F1
#
_cell.length_a   1.000
_cell.length_b   1.000
_cell.length_c   1.000
_cell.angle_alpha   90.00
_cell.angle_beta   90.00
_cell.angle_gamma   90.00
#
_symmetry.space_group_name_H-M   'P 1'
#
loop_
_entity.id
_entity.type
_entity.pdbx_description
1 polymer ?
#
loop_
_entity_poly.entity_id
_entity_poly.type
_entity_poly.pdbx_seq_one_letter_code
_entity_poly.pdbx_strand_id
1 'polypeptide(L)'
;MIIHNYLINLFGIIGFKIGKYPLISIGIFILINILPALIGFFIGIKSRIGLDEGFLPLNSPSKLEITAQKNFFEKTEKSKEWYMALFGINNSGINGNLLELNNYKELKSFYERIFNNITINNITYSQICHPFCDINDQFFKLMEYSDSFLRTLGQIKFSYPISKILNYNINIGKVSK
;
A
#
# COMPACT_ATOMS: atom_id res chain seq x y z
N MET A 1 1.48 -31.48 55.35
CA MET A 1 0.16 -31.44 56.04
C MET A 1 -0.29 -30.01 56.39
N ILE A 2 0.60 -29.12 56.85
CA ILE A 2 0.26 -27.75 57.28
C ILE A 2 -0.30 -26.87 56.14
N ILE A 3 0.33 -26.87 54.97
CA ILE A 3 -0.10 -26.07 53.80
C ILE A 3 -1.50 -26.48 53.30
N HIS A 4 -1.79 -27.78 53.35
CA HIS A 4 -3.08 -28.32 52.91
C HIS A 4 -4.24 -27.83 53.80
N ASN A 5 -4.08 -27.89 55.13
CA ASN A 5 -5.08 -27.38 56.06
C ASN A 5 -5.24 -25.86 55.98
N TYR A 6 -4.16 -25.13 55.69
CA TYR A 6 -4.23 -23.68 55.47
C TYR A 6 -5.06 -23.34 54.22
N LEU A 7 -4.84 -24.03 53.11
CA LEU A 7 -5.61 -23.83 51.88
C LEU A 7 -7.09 -24.16 52.08
N ILE A 8 -7.42 -25.26 52.78
CA ILE A 8 -8.80 -25.63 53.09
C ILE A 8 -9.49 -24.52 53.90
N ASN A 9 -8.83 -24.00 54.93
CA ASN A 9 -9.39 -22.90 55.73
C ASN A 9 -9.55 -21.62 54.90
N LEU A 10 -8.58 -21.29 54.05
CA LEU A 10 -8.65 -20.12 53.18
C LEU A 10 -9.82 -20.22 52.20
N PHE A 11 -9.95 -21.33 51.48
CA PHE A 11 -11.06 -21.55 50.54
C PHE A 11 -12.40 -21.68 51.27
N GLY A 12 -12.42 -22.22 52.49
CA GLY A 12 -13.59 -22.27 53.34
C GLY A 12 -14.09 -20.87 53.73
N ILE A 13 -13.19 -19.97 54.12
CA ILE A 13 -13.53 -18.57 54.47
C ILE A 13 -14.01 -17.79 53.23
N ILE A 14 -13.34 -17.96 52.09
CA ILE A 14 -13.72 -17.31 50.83
C ILE A 14 -15.09 -17.82 50.37
N GLY A 15 -15.28 -19.14 50.36
CA GLY A 15 -16.54 -19.78 49.99
C GLY A 15 -17.69 -19.38 50.92
N PHE A 16 -17.43 -19.31 52.23
CA PHE A 16 -18.43 -18.84 53.20
C PHE A 16 -18.83 -17.38 52.95
N LYS A 17 -17.87 -16.49 52.66
CA LYS A 17 -18.17 -15.08 52.34
C LYS A 17 -18.97 -14.93 51.05
N ILE A 18 -18.63 -15.70 50.02
CA ILE A 18 -19.36 -15.72 48.74
C ILE A 18 -20.78 -16.27 48.94
N GLY A 19 -20.93 -17.35 49.71
CA GLY A 19 -22.22 -17.97 50.01
C GLY A 19 -23.12 -17.12 50.91
N LYS A 20 -22.54 -16.34 51.82
CA LYS A 20 -23.28 -15.41 52.70
C LYS A 20 -23.86 -14.21 51.94
N TYR A 21 -23.18 -13.74 50.90
CA TYR A 21 -23.60 -12.56 50.11
C TYR A 21 -23.48 -12.79 48.60
N PRO A 22 -24.29 -13.71 48.03
CA PRO A 22 -24.12 -14.16 46.65
C PRO A 22 -24.30 -13.03 45.62
N LEU A 23 -25.29 -12.15 45.81
CA LEU A 23 -25.55 -11.04 44.87
C LEU A 23 -24.42 -10.00 44.86
N ILE A 24 -23.82 -9.71 46.02
CA ILE A 24 -22.72 -8.75 46.14
C ILE A 24 -21.46 -9.33 45.48
N SER A 25 -21.17 -10.61 45.72
CA SER A 25 -20.02 -11.28 45.08
C SER A 25 -20.16 -11.34 43.56
N ILE A 26 -21.36 -11.60 43.03
CA ILE A 26 -21.64 -11.54 41.59
C ILE A 26 -21.45 -10.11 41.06
N GLY A 27 -21.99 -9.09 41.75
CA GLY A 27 -21.82 -7.69 41.35
C GLY A 27 -20.36 -7.25 41.27
N ILE A 28 -19.55 -7.63 42.28
CA ILE A 28 -18.10 -7.37 42.29
C ILE A 28 -17.40 -8.10 41.14
N PHE A 29 -17.75 -9.36 40.88
CA PHE A 29 -17.15 -10.13 39.79
C PHE A 29 -17.41 -9.48 38.42
N ILE A 30 -18.64 -9.04 38.17
CA ILE A 30 -19.02 -8.33 36.94
C ILE A 30 -18.27 -7.01 36.81
N LEU A 31 -18.17 -6.24 37.90
CA LEU A 31 -17.55 -4.92 37.90
C LEU A 31 -16.03 -4.97 37.68
N ILE A 32 -15.36 -6.01 38.18
CA ILE A 32 -13.90 -6.18 38.04
C ILE A 32 -13.53 -6.83 36.71
N ASN A 33 -14.30 -7.79 36.20
CA ASN A 33 -13.89 -8.59 35.05
C ASN A 33 -14.63 -8.19 33.77
N ILE A 34 -15.95 -8.13 33.82
CA ILE A 34 -16.78 -7.94 32.63
C ILE A 34 -16.75 -6.49 32.19
N LEU A 35 -16.90 -5.55 33.12
CA LEU A 35 -16.97 -4.13 32.81
C LEU A 35 -15.67 -3.62 32.13
N PRO A 36 -14.45 -3.92 32.63
CA PRO A 36 -13.22 -3.50 31.97
C PRO A 36 -12.97 -4.22 30.64
N ALA A 37 -13.37 -5.49 30.51
CA ALA A 37 -13.25 -6.22 29.24
C ALA A 37 -14.15 -5.62 28.14
N LEU A 38 -15.39 -5.23 28.49
CA LEU A 38 -16.30 -4.54 27.58
C LEU A 38 -15.78 -3.15 27.21
N ILE A 39 -15.31 -2.38 28.20
CA ILE A 39 -14.73 -1.06 27.97
C ILE A 39 -13.47 -1.17 27.07
N GLY A 40 -12.61 -2.17 27.32
CA GLY A 40 -11.42 -2.42 26.52
C GLY A 40 -11.73 -2.77 25.06
N PHE A 41 -12.83 -3.49 24.81
CA PHE A 41 -13.31 -3.78 23.46
C PHE A 41 -13.70 -2.50 22.71
N PHE A 42 -14.40 -1.57 23.36
CA PHE A 42 -14.81 -0.30 22.72
C PHE A 42 -13.67 0.72 22.58
N ILE A 43 -12.68 0.70 23.48
CA ILE A 43 -11.57 1.68 23.46
C ILE A 43 -10.39 1.19 22.60
N GLY A 44 -10.22 -0.13 22.40
CA GLY A 44 -8.91 -0.71 22.12
C GLY A 44 -8.67 -1.30 20.73
N ILE A 45 -9.67 -1.45 19.86
CA ILE A 45 -9.42 -2.11 18.56
C ILE A 45 -8.88 -1.08 17.55
N LYS A 46 -7.60 -0.72 17.71
CA LYS A 46 -6.84 -0.11 16.60
C LYS A 46 -6.39 -1.24 15.69
N SER A 47 -7.17 -1.52 14.66
CA SER A 47 -6.76 -2.42 13.58
C SER A 47 -5.59 -1.76 12.83
N ARG A 48 -4.37 -2.21 13.14
CA ARG A 48 -3.15 -1.83 12.43
C ARG A 48 -3.09 -2.61 11.12
N ILE A 49 -3.90 -2.19 10.14
CA ILE A 49 -3.94 -2.79 8.79
C ILE A 49 -2.90 -2.09 7.91
N GLY A 50 -1.64 -2.19 8.34
CA GLY A 50 -0.49 -1.72 7.58
C GLY A 50 0.30 -2.92 7.07
N LEU A 51 0.68 -2.91 5.79
CA LEU A 51 1.60 -3.91 5.22
C LEU A 51 2.95 -3.94 5.99
N ASP A 52 3.29 -2.84 6.65
CA ASP A 52 4.48 -2.63 7.49
C ASP A 52 4.37 -3.15 8.94
N GLU A 53 3.15 -3.37 9.44
CA GLU A 53 2.91 -3.73 10.84
C GLU A 53 2.44 -5.19 11.03
N GLY A 54 1.92 -5.85 9.97
CA GLY A 54 1.37 -7.21 10.07
C GLY A 54 2.24 -8.36 9.53
N PHE A 55 3.20 -8.07 8.64
CA PHE A 55 3.91 -9.12 7.88
C PHE A 55 5.33 -9.40 8.36
N LEU A 56 5.94 -8.47 9.10
CA LEU A 56 7.31 -8.58 9.58
C LEU A 56 7.37 -8.48 11.10
N PRO A 57 8.16 -9.35 11.78
CA PRO A 57 8.46 -9.18 13.21
C PRO A 57 9.03 -7.79 13.48
N LEU A 58 8.72 -7.20 14.63
CA LEU A 58 9.12 -5.82 14.97
C LEU A 58 10.64 -5.58 14.87
N ASN A 59 11.45 -6.60 15.15
CA ASN A 59 12.92 -6.51 15.18
C ASN A 59 13.59 -7.30 14.04
N SER A 60 12.90 -7.57 12.93
CA SER A 60 13.52 -8.27 11.82
C SER A 60 14.56 -7.38 11.10
N PRO A 61 15.66 -7.95 10.58
CA PRO A 61 16.64 -7.20 9.78
C PRO A 61 15.99 -6.46 8.60
N SER A 62 15.01 -7.09 7.93
CA SER A 62 14.26 -6.48 6.83
C SER A 62 13.46 -5.25 7.27
N LYS A 63 12.91 -5.25 8.49
CA LYS A 63 12.20 -4.07 9.02
C LYS A 63 13.14 -2.93 9.35
N LEU A 64 14.35 -3.23 9.84
CA LEU A 64 15.40 -2.23 10.05
C LEU A 64 15.86 -1.62 8.71
N GLU A 65 16.05 -2.44 7.68
CA GLU A 65 16.41 -1.99 6.34
C GLU A 65 15.33 -1.09 5.72
N ILE A 66 14.06 -1.52 5.75
CA ILE A 66 12.92 -0.72 5.26
C ILE A 66 12.82 0.61 6.03
N THR A 67 13.01 0.57 7.35
CA THR A 67 12.95 1.79 8.18
C THR A 67 14.13 2.72 7.89
N ALA A 68 15.33 2.18 7.69
CA ALA A 68 16.50 2.97 7.30
C ALA A 68 16.31 3.60 5.92
N GLN A 69 15.76 2.85 4.96
CA GLN A 69 15.43 3.34 3.63
C GLN A 69 14.38 4.45 3.69
N LYS A 70 13.27 4.24 4.41
CA LYS A 70 12.26 5.29 4.66
C LYS A 70 12.90 6.52 5.27
N ASN A 71 13.69 6.38 6.34
CA ASN A 71 14.35 7.51 6.98
C ASN A 71 15.38 8.23 6.08
N PHE A 72 15.96 7.52 5.11
CA PHE A 72 16.88 8.10 4.15
C PHE A 72 16.13 8.96 3.11
N PHE A 73 15.01 8.47 2.58
CA PHE A 73 14.24 9.14 1.52
C PHE A 73 13.18 10.14 2.06
N GLU A 74 12.50 9.83 3.18
CA GLU A 74 11.47 10.65 3.83
C GLU A 74 12.05 11.82 4.66
N LYS A 75 13.37 12.00 4.68
CA LYS A 75 14.03 13.10 5.41
C LYS A 75 13.68 14.49 4.88
N THR A 76 13.11 14.57 3.68
CA THR A 76 12.81 15.83 2.99
C THR A 76 11.34 16.20 3.06
N GLU A 77 10.42 15.23 3.00
CA GLU A 77 8.98 15.44 3.22
C GLU A 77 8.35 14.15 3.77
N LYS A 78 7.38 14.26 4.69
CA LYS A 78 6.61 13.13 5.24
C LYS A 78 5.66 12.50 4.22
N SER A 79 6.08 12.32 2.97
CA SER A 79 5.28 11.68 1.95
C SER A 79 5.44 10.16 2.10
N LYS A 80 4.35 9.47 2.44
CA LYS A 80 4.23 8.07 2.08
C LYS A 80 4.22 8.07 0.56
N GLU A 81 5.34 7.77 -0.08
CA GLU A 81 5.42 7.75 -1.54
C GLU A 81 4.51 6.63 -2.06
N TRP A 82 3.36 7.01 -2.61
CA TRP A 82 2.45 6.07 -3.26
C TRP A 82 2.87 5.95 -4.72
N TYR A 83 3.57 4.87 -5.05
CA TYR A 83 3.86 4.49 -6.42
C TYR A 83 2.63 3.79 -7.01
N MET A 84 1.89 4.49 -7.87
CA MET A 84 0.83 3.88 -8.66
C MET A 84 1.33 3.73 -10.11
N ALA A 85 1.68 2.51 -10.49
CA ALA A 85 1.96 2.17 -11.88
C ALA A 85 0.65 1.74 -12.56
N LEU A 86 0.18 2.55 -13.51
CA LEU A 86 -0.92 2.18 -14.39
C LEU A 86 -0.33 1.54 -15.64
N PHE A 87 -0.64 0.26 -15.87
CA PHE A 87 -0.25 -0.44 -17.08
C PHE A 87 -1.39 -0.35 -18.09
N GLY A 88 -1.15 0.35 -19.21
CA GLY A 88 -2.08 0.38 -20.33
C GLY A 88 -1.97 -0.90 -21.15
N ILE A 89 -3.10 -1.54 -21.43
CA ILE A 89 -3.19 -2.67 -22.35
C ILE A 89 -3.91 -2.17 -23.60
N ASN A 90 -3.34 -2.44 -24.78
CA ASN A 90 -3.99 -2.11 -26.04
C ASN A 90 -5.23 -3.01 -26.26
N ASN A 91 -6.31 -2.43 -26.77
CA ASN A 91 -7.54 -3.10 -27.20
C ASN A 91 -7.31 -4.23 -28.24
N SER A 92 -6.19 -4.19 -28.97
CA SER A 92 -5.77 -5.26 -29.90
C SER A 92 -5.19 -6.51 -29.22
N GLY A 93 -5.23 -6.57 -27.89
CA GLY A 93 -4.80 -7.72 -27.10
C GLY A 93 -3.32 -8.05 -27.30
N ILE A 94 -3.02 -9.34 -27.46
CA ILE A 94 -1.67 -9.93 -27.59
C ILE A 94 -0.80 -9.26 -28.67
N ASN A 95 -1.40 -8.80 -29.77
CA ASN A 95 -0.67 -8.22 -30.89
C ASN A 95 -0.49 -6.70 -30.81
N GLY A 96 -1.15 -6.06 -29.85
CA GLY A 96 -1.14 -4.61 -29.73
C GLY A 96 0.17 -4.06 -29.16
N ASN A 97 0.66 -2.97 -29.73
CA ASN A 97 1.79 -2.21 -29.18
C ASN A 97 1.32 -0.82 -28.74
N LEU A 98 1.50 -0.50 -27.46
CA LEU A 98 1.09 0.80 -26.88
C LEU A 98 1.93 1.97 -27.42
N LEU A 99 3.12 1.69 -27.95
CA LEU A 99 4.01 2.69 -28.58
C LEU A 99 3.66 2.99 -30.04
N GLU A 100 2.67 2.31 -30.62
CA GLU A 100 2.14 2.72 -31.92
C GLU A 100 1.49 4.10 -31.82
N LEU A 101 1.63 4.88 -32.89
CA LEU A 101 1.28 6.31 -32.89
C LEU A 101 -0.14 6.61 -32.37
N ASN A 102 -1.13 5.86 -32.81
CA ASN A 102 -2.53 6.10 -32.43
C ASN A 102 -2.78 5.71 -30.96
N ASN A 103 -2.24 4.57 -30.52
CA ASN A 103 -2.39 4.06 -29.16
C ASN A 103 -1.64 4.96 -28.15
N TYR A 104 -0.46 5.43 -28.53
CA TYR A 104 0.33 6.39 -27.78
C TYR A 104 -0.39 7.74 -27.63
N LYS A 105 -1.00 8.26 -28.72
CA LYS A 105 -1.77 9.52 -28.67
C LYS A 105 -2.99 9.41 -27.76
N GLU A 106 -3.66 8.27 -27.79
CA GLU A 106 -4.78 7.98 -26.88
C GLU A 106 -4.31 7.94 -25.42
N LEU A 107 -3.20 7.25 -25.15
CA LEU A 107 -2.57 7.21 -23.82
C LEU A 107 -2.18 8.62 -23.33
N LYS A 108 -1.54 9.42 -24.20
CA LYS A 108 -1.18 10.81 -23.88
C LYS A 108 -2.42 11.65 -23.54
N SER A 109 -3.47 11.56 -24.36
CA SER A 109 -4.72 12.29 -24.10
C SER A 109 -5.38 11.86 -22.80
N PHE A 110 -5.38 10.57 -22.49
CA PHE A 110 -5.84 10.05 -21.21
C PHE A 110 -5.02 10.63 -20.05
N TYR A 111 -3.69 10.59 -20.15
CA TYR A 111 -2.80 11.11 -19.11
C TYR A 111 -3.02 12.61 -18.85
N GLU A 112 -3.11 13.42 -19.91
CA GLU A 112 -3.38 14.87 -19.80
C GLU A 112 -4.73 15.15 -19.13
N ARG A 113 -5.77 14.35 -19.42
CA ARG A 113 -7.06 14.47 -18.74
C ARG A 113 -6.96 14.16 -17.25
N ILE A 114 -6.21 13.12 -16.88
CA ILE A 114 -5.99 12.78 -15.47
C ILE A 114 -5.25 13.90 -14.76
N PHE A 115 -4.14 14.36 -15.34
CA PHE A 115 -3.29 15.38 -14.75
C PHE A 115 -4.01 16.71 -14.53
N ASN A 116 -4.82 17.14 -15.51
CA ASN A 116 -5.48 18.43 -15.48
C ASN A 116 -6.84 18.43 -14.75
N ASN A 117 -7.58 17.30 -14.77
CA ASN A 117 -8.97 17.29 -14.33
C ASN A 117 -9.21 16.55 -13.01
N ILE A 118 -8.27 15.70 -12.55
CA ILE A 118 -8.46 15.03 -11.26
C ILE A 118 -8.17 16.00 -10.11
N THR A 119 -9.23 16.23 -9.34
CA THR A 119 -9.19 16.94 -8.06
C THR A 119 -9.80 16.06 -6.98
N ILE A 120 -9.10 15.91 -5.86
CA ILE A 120 -9.57 15.18 -4.69
C ILE A 120 -9.54 16.17 -3.53
N ASN A 121 -10.69 16.49 -2.95
CA ASN A 121 -10.81 17.43 -1.83
C ASN A 121 -10.11 18.77 -2.08
N ASN A 122 -10.31 19.39 -3.24
CA ASN A 122 -9.65 20.61 -3.70
C ASN A 122 -8.12 20.53 -3.89
N ILE A 123 -7.54 19.33 -3.86
CA ILE A 123 -6.13 19.10 -4.20
C ILE A 123 -6.07 18.56 -5.62
N THR A 124 -5.32 19.20 -6.51
CA THR A 124 -5.11 18.74 -7.89
C THR A 124 -4.11 17.60 -7.92
N TYR A 125 -4.21 16.71 -8.92
CA TYR A 125 -3.22 15.65 -9.11
C TYR A 125 -1.78 16.19 -9.20
N SER A 126 -1.58 17.35 -9.83
CA SER A 126 -0.29 18.04 -9.92
C SER A 126 0.35 18.38 -8.57
N GLN A 127 -0.45 18.57 -7.52
CA GLN A 127 0.04 18.85 -6.16
C GLN A 127 0.44 17.57 -5.41
N ILE A 128 -0.01 16.40 -5.87
CA ILE A 128 0.19 15.11 -5.20
C ILE A 128 1.26 14.26 -5.91
N CYS A 129 1.46 14.46 -7.22
CA CYS A 129 2.37 13.63 -8.01
C CYS A 129 3.86 13.97 -7.86
N HIS A 130 4.23 15.06 -7.16
CA HIS A 130 5.65 15.40 -6.99
C HIS A 130 6.37 14.32 -6.17
N PRO A 131 7.61 13.94 -6.54
CA PRO A 131 8.48 14.56 -7.55
C PRO A 131 8.31 14.02 -8.99
N PHE A 132 7.38 13.10 -9.23
CA PHE A 132 7.30 12.30 -10.46
C PHE A 132 6.34 12.84 -11.53
N CYS A 133 5.73 14.01 -11.31
CA CYS A 133 4.82 14.64 -12.28
C CYS A 133 5.44 14.74 -13.69
N ASP A 134 6.75 14.97 -13.78
CA ASP A 134 7.44 15.26 -15.04
C ASP A 134 8.04 14.01 -15.73
N ILE A 135 8.01 12.83 -15.09
CA ILE A 135 8.61 11.61 -15.68
C ILE A 135 7.93 11.25 -17.00
N ASN A 136 6.59 11.29 -17.02
CA ASN A 136 5.84 10.92 -18.20
C ASN A 136 5.95 11.99 -19.29
N ASP A 137 6.13 13.26 -18.94
CA ASP A 137 6.30 14.36 -19.90
C ASP A 137 7.56 14.20 -20.76
N GLN A 138 8.68 13.75 -20.17
CA GLN A 138 9.90 13.44 -20.92
C GLN A 138 9.69 12.30 -21.93
N PHE A 139 8.97 11.26 -21.52
CA PHE A 139 8.59 10.16 -22.41
C PHE A 139 7.69 10.64 -23.56
N PHE A 140 6.68 11.46 -23.27
CA PHE A 140 5.78 12.01 -24.30
C PHE A 140 6.54 12.89 -25.30
N LYS A 141 7.42 13.77 -24.81
CA LYS A 141 8.28 14.60 -25.66
C LYS A 141 9.16 13.75 -26.57
N LEU A 142 9.83 12.73 -26.01
CA LEU A 142 10.66 11.81 -26.81
C LEU A 142 9.85 11.13 -27.92
N MET A 143 8.64 10.67 -27.60
CA MET A 143 7.75 10.05 -28.58
C MET A 143 7.30 11.03 -29.67
N GLU A 144 6.97 12.27 -29.31
CA GLU A 144 6.63 13.32 -30.29
C GLU A 144 7.80 13.71 -31.19
N TYR A 145 9.00 13.85 -30.62
CA TYR A 145 10.21 14.04 -31.41
C TYR A 145 10.44 12.88 -32.37
N SER A 146 10.24 11.64 -31.91
CA SER A 146 10.37 10.47 -32.77
C SER A 146 9.33 10.47 -33.90
N ASP A 147 8.05 10.79 -33.64
CA ASP A 147 7.02 10.84 -34.68
C ASP A 147 7.30 11.97 -35.69
N SER A 148 7.60 13.17 -35.19
CA SER A 148 7.82 14.35 -36.03
C SER A 148 9.11 14.24 -36.86
N PHE A 149 10.24 13.90 -36.24
CA PHE A 149 11.54 13.85 -36.90
C PHE A 149 11.62 12.68 -37.89
N LEU A 150 11.09 11.51 -37.54
CA LEU A 150 11.20 10.31 -38.39
C LEU A 150 10.19 10.29 -39.54
N ARG A 151 9.01 10.90 -39.40
CA ARG A 151 8.10 11.13 -40.53
C ARG A 151 8.68 12.16 -41.52
N THR A 152 9.40 13.16 -41.03
CA THR A 152 10.00 14.21 -41.87
C THR A 152 11.19 13.68 -42.68
N LEU A 153 11.95 12.72 -42.13
CA LEU A 153 13.10 12.11 -42.82
C LEU A 153 12.75 10.86 -43.64
N GLY A 154 11.51 10.36 -43.60
CA GLY A 154 10.98 9.30 -44.48
C GLY A 154 11.70 7.95 -44.47
N GLN A 155 12.76 7.77 -43.68
CA GLN A 155 13.74 6.68 -43.86
C GLN A 155 13.99 5.80 -42.64
N ILE A 156 13.45 6.14 -41.45
CA ILE A 156 13.74 5.37 -40.24
C ILE A 156 12.44 5.08 -39.50
N LYS A 157 11.93 3.86 -39.68
CA LYS A 157 10.80 3.35 -38.89
C LYS A 157 11.35 2.97 -37.51
N PHE A 158 11.07 3.76 -36.47
CA PHE A 158 11.47 3.40 -35.10
C PHE A 158 10.72 2.12 -34.70
N SER A 159 11.40 0.99 -34.76
CA SER A 159 10.88 -0.27 -34.25
C SER A 159 11.48 -0.47 -32.87
N TYR A 160 10.68 -0.23 -31.83
CA TYR A 160 11.05 -0.66 -30.49
C TYR A 160 11.26 -2.18 -30.49
N PRO A 161 12.28 -2.69 -29.79
CA PRO A 161 12.47 -4.13 -29.68
C PRO A 161 11.28 -4.73 -28.92
N ILE A 162 10.47 -5.51 -29.63
CA ILE A 162 9.34 -6.23 -29.06
C ILE A 162 9.87 -7.56 -28.52
N SER A 163 9.76 -7.76 -27.22
CA SER A 163 9.95 -9.04 -26.56
C SER A 163 8.60 -9.72 -26.34
N LYS A 164 8.57 -11.06 -26.29
CA LYS A 164 7.34 -11.81 -25.98
C LYS A 164 7.43 -12.45 -24.61
N ILE A 165 6.46 -12.19 -23.73
CA ILE A 165 6.28 -12.92 -22.46
C ILE A 165 4.87 -13.48 -22.44
N LEU A 166 4.74 -14.80 -22.27
CA LEU A 166 3.43 -15.48 -22.13
C LEU A 166 2.41 -15.06 -23.21
N ASN A 167 2.89 -14.96 -24.46
CA ASN A 167 2.18 -14.47 -25.65
C ASN A 167 1.91 -12.97 -25.77
N TYR A 168 2.31 -12.11 -24.84
CA TYR A 168 2.16 -10.65 -24.98
C TYR A 168 3.38 -10.01 -25.62
N ASN A 169 3.17 -9.09 -26.55
CA ASN A 169 4.21 -8.18 -27.04
C ASN A 169 4.53 -7.12 -25.98
N ILE A 170 5.78 -7.07 -25.51
CA ILE A 170 6.23 -6.15 -24.46
C ILE A 170 7.51 -5.44 -24.92
N ASN A 171 7.56 -4.13 -24.73
CA ASN A 171 8.74 -3.31 -25.05
C ASN A 171 9.68 -3.26 -23.83
N ILE A 172 10.31 -4.40 -23.51
CA ILE A 172 11.40 -4.44 -22.53
C ILE A 172 12.70 -4.31 -23.31
N GLY A 173 13.50 -3.30 -23.00
CA GLY A 173 14.83 -3.12 -23.56
C GLY A 173 15.61 -4.43 -23.49
N LYS A 174 16.14 -4.88 -24.62
CA LYS A 174 16.92 -6.10 -24.71
C LYS A 174 18.10 -5.99 -23.74
N VAL A 175 18.12 -6.80 -22.69
CA VAL A 175 19.35 -7.02 -21.92
C VAL A 175 20.27 -7.79 -22.85
N SER A 176 21.20 -7.09 -23.50
CA SER A 176 22.29 -7.74 -24.21
C SER A 176 23.08 -8.56 -23.20
N LYS A 177 23.12 -9.88 -23.40
CA LYS A 177 24.19 -10.71 -22.86
C LYS A 177 25.48 -10.40 -23.57
#